data_AF-A0A932R9D5-F1
#
_entry.id   AF-A0A932R9D5-F1
#
_cell.length_a   1.000
_cell.length_b   1.000
_cell.length_c   1.000
_cell.angle_alpha   90.00
_cell.angle_beta   90.00
_cell.angle_gamma   90.00
#
_symmetry.space_group_name_H-M   'P 1'
#
loop_
_entity.id
_entity.type
_entity.pdbx_description
1 polymer ?
#
loop_
_entity_poly.entity_id
_entity_poly.type
_entity_poly.pdbx_seq_one_letter_code
_entity_poly.pdbx_strand_id
1 'polypeptide(L)'
;MIRLLLTSLPPTSQPPEIIGIVVNEIGMERALATPGVTTLGYPYSISAHFRQANARMTRAESRALVERLRAATKSAGRSLVVYISMAFGNNYGEPWGPELIEDTLIWLKDIGVRTVSLADTIGTASPELVGSVFGAVKNCVAGIELGVHLHSRPDSAAEKVLAAYEAGCRRFDSALTGLGGCPFAGDALVGNIPTEIVVHALAGKGADTGIAQQGLDSVLALTHEIRAKYAH
;
A
#
# COMPACT_ATOMS: atom_id res chain seq x y z
N MET A 1 16.39 11.10 12.36
CA MET A 1 14.92 11.14 12.54
C MET A 1 14.36 9.83 13.10
N ILE A 2 14.42 8.69 12.38
CA ILE A 2 13.84 7.41 12.85
C ILE A 2 14.38 6.97 14.21
N ARG A 3 15.70 7.08 14.45
CA ARG A 3 16.28 6.77 15.75
C ARG A 3 15.68 7.58 16.89
N LEU A 4 15.43 8.88 16.67
CA LEU A 4 14.82 9.76 17.67
C LEU A 4 13.37 9.36 17.96
N LEU A 5 12.61 9.03 16.91
CA LEU A 5 11.25 8.50 17.03
C LEU A 5 11.24 7.24 17.91
N LEU A 6 12.05 6.24 17.56
CA LEU A 6 12.09 4.97 18.29
C LEU A 6 12.51 5.16 19.76
N THR A 7 13.43 6.08 20.05
CA THR A 7 13.82 6.38 21.44
C THR A 7 12.80 7.19 22.22
N SER A 8 11.86 7.86 21.55
CA SER A 8 10.78 8.61 22.20
C SER A 8 9.57 7.76 22.57
N LEU A 9 9.50 6.52 22.08
CA LEU A 9 8.39 5.61 22.39
C LEU A 9 8.48 5.11 23.84
N PRO A 10 7.34 4.90 24.52
CA PRO A 10 7.33 4.25 25.82
C PRO A 10 8.05 2.90 25.79
N PRO A 11 8.84 2.52 26.82
CA PRO A 11 9.57 1.26 26.84
C PRO A 11 8.70 0.00 26.72
N THR A 12 7.42 0.11 27.06
CA THR A 12 6.42 -0.96 26.99
C THR A 12 5.76 -1.10 25.62
N SER A 13 5.99 -0.15 24.71
CA SER A 13 5.42 -0.18 23.37
C SER A 13 6.18 -1.17 22.49
N GLN A 14 5.44 -1.96 21.70
CA GLN A 14 6.07 -2.68 20.60
C GLN A 14 6.62 -1.68 19.58
N PRO A 15 7.86 -1.86 19.09
CA PRO A 15 8.41 -0.96 18.08
C PRO A 15 7.57 -1.06 16.81
N PRO A 16 7.21 0.08 16.18
CA PRO A 16 6.43 0.07 14.95
C PRO A 16 7.24 -0.55 13.82
N GLU A 17 6.53 -1.17 12.87
CA GLU A 17 7.12 -1.48 11.57
C GLU A 17 7.42 -0.16 10.84
N ILE A 18 8.65 0.00 10.36
CA ILE A 18 9.07 1.15 9.56
C ILE A 18 9.39 0.67 8.16
N ILE A 19 8.54 1.07 7.21
CA ILE A 19 8.66 0.70 5.79
C ILE A 19 9.43 1.78 5.04
N GLY A 20 10.53 1.41 4.38
CA GLY A 20 11.24 2.27 3.42
C GLY A 20 10.83 1.94 1.99
N ILE A 21 10.26 2.89 1.27
CA ILE A 21 9.91 2.71 -0.16
C ILE A 21 11.18 2.76 -1.01
N VAL A 22 11.36 1.75 -1.85
CA VAL A 22 12.51 1.60 -2.75
C VAL A 22 12.01 1.44 -4.17
N VAL A 23 12.72 2.05 -5.12
CA VAL A 23 12.35 2.03 -6.55
C VAL A 23 13.47 1.50 -7.45
N ASN A 24 14.64 1.21 -6.87
CA ASN A 24 15.81 0.66 -7.54
C ASN A 24 16.81 0.10 -6.51
N GLU A 25 17.92 -0.46 -7.00
CA GLU A 25 18.98 -1.06 -6.17
C GLU A 25 19.66 -0.05 -5.24
N ILE A 26 19.89 1.17 -5.72
CA ILE A 26 20.47 2.24 -4.89
C ILE A 26 19.54 2.55 -3.71
N GLY A 27 18.22 2.60 -3.94
CA GLY A 27 17.22 2.77 -2.90
C GLY A 27 17.20 1.61 -1.91
N MET A 28 17.33 0.37 -2.39
CA MET A 28 17.45 -0.83 -1.56
C MET A 28 18.67 -0.75 -0.64
N GLU A 29 19.85 -0.47 -1.16
CA GLU A 29 21.08 -0.35 -0.36
C GLU A 29 20.95 0.72 0.71
N ARG A 30 20.42 1.89 0.35
CA ARG A 30 20.15 2.98 1.31
C ARG A 30 19.17 2.57 2.41
N ALA A 31 18.07 1.90 2.05
CA ALA A 31 17.09 1.43 3.01
C ALA A 31 17.67 0.39 3.98
N LEU A 32 18.45 -0.57 3.47
CA LEU A 32 19.11 -1.59 4.30
C LEU A 32 20.17 -1.00 5.24
N ALA A 33 20.87 0.04 4.80
CA ALA A 33 21.84 0.76 5.62
C ALA A 33 21.20 1.71 6.65
N THR A 34 19.90 2.01 6.53
CA THR A 34 19.22 2.98 7.40
C THR A 34 18.76 2.33 8.71
N PRO A 35 19.27 2.77 9.87
CA PRO A 35 18.86 2.22 11.16
C PRO A 35 17.36 2.46 11.43
N GLY A 36 16.68 1.40 11.87
CA GLY A 36 15.26 1.42 12.23
C GLY A 36 14.30 1.07 11.09
N VAL A 37 14.74 1.04 9.81
CA VAL A 37 13.93 0.48 8.72
C VAL A 37 13.87 -1.03 8.87
N THR A 38 12.67 -1.58 9.06
CA THR A 38 12.45 -3.02 9.27
C THR A 38 11.92 -3.72 8.03
N THR A 39 11.31 -2.96 7.12
CA THR A 39 10.63 -3.48 5.93
C THR A 39 10.96 -2.61 4.72
N LEU A 40 11.18 -3.24 3.57
CA LEU A 40 11.27 -2.53 2.30
C LEU A 40 9.92 -2.63 1.58
N GLY A 41 9.48 -1.53 0.98
CA GLY A 41 8.28 -1.49 0.14
C GLY A 41 8.63 -1.22 -1.31
N TYR A 42 8.09 -2.01 -2.24
CA TYR A 42 8.35 -1.84 -3.67
C TYR A 42 7.06 -1.76 -4.49
N PRO A 43 6.85 -0.68 -5.29
CA PRO A 43 5.75 -0.60 -6.23
C PRO A 43 6.05 -1.41 -7.50
N TYR A 44 5.35 -2.53 -7.68
CA TYR A 44 5.38 -3.37 -8.88
C TYR A 44 4.13 -3.11 -9.72
N SER A 45 4.26 -2.93 -11.03
CA SER A 45 3.08 -2.74 -11.89
C SER A 45 2.85 -3.90 -12.85
N ILE A 46 1.59 -4.32 -12.95
CA ILE A 46 1.12 -5.31 -13.95
C ILE A 46 0.84 -4.68 -15.32
N SER A 47 0.72 -3.34 -15.41
CA SER A 47 0.59 -2.61 -16.68
C SER A 47 1.97 -2.43 -17.32
N ALA A 48 2.11 -2.82 -18.59
CA ALA A 48 3.37 -2.62 -19.30
C ALA A 48 3.60 -1.14 -19.60
N HIS A 49 2.54 -0.40 -19.96
CA HIS A 49 2.59 1.04 -20.15
C HIS A 49 3.04 1.76 -18.86
N PHE A 50 2.36 1.53 -17.74
CA PHE A 50 2.66 2.20 -16.47
C PHE A 50 4.09 1.89 -16.01
N ARG A 51 4.54 0.63 -16.13
CA ARG A 51 5.91 0.24 -15.79
C ARG A 51 6.94 0.92 -16.69
N GLN A 52 6.68 1.03 -18.00
CA GLN A 52 7.60 1.71 -18.92
C GLN A 52 7.68 3.21 -18.62
N ALA A 53 6.53 3.86 -18.36
CA ALA A 53 6.47 5.29 -18.06
C ALA A 53 7.17 5.64 -16.73
N ASN A 54 7.02 4.81 -15.70
CA ASN A 54 7.50 5.11 -14.35
C ASN A 54 8.88 4.53 -14.03
N ALA A 55 9.18 3.32 -14.50
CA ALA A 55 10.41 2.59 -14.16
C ALA A 55 11.32 2.33 -15.36
N ARG A 56 10.85 2.54 -16.60
CA ARG A 56 11.57 2.23 -17.85
C ARG A 56 12.07 0.78 -17.90
N MET A 57 11.23 -0.15 -17.42
CA MET A 57 11.56 -1.57 -17.31
C MET A 57 10.56 -2.42 -18.09
N THR A 58 11.06 -3.52 -18.65
CA THR A 58 10.29 -4.69 -19.08
C THR A 58 9.80 -5.50 -17.88
N ARG A 59 8.94 -6.51 -18.14
CA ARG A 59 8.41 -7.39 -17.08
C ARG A 59 9.52 -8.21 -16.45
N ALA A 60 10.43 -8.73 -17.29
CA ALA A 60 11.56 -9.51 -16.85
C ALA A 60 12.49 -8.69 -15.94
N GLU A 61 12.82 -7.46 -16.33
CA GLU A 61 13.68 -6.58 -15.52
C GLU A 61 13.06 -6.24 -14.17
N SER A 62 11.76 -5.90 -14.14
CA SER A 62 11.06 -5.59 -12.89
C SER A 62 10.92 -6.84 -11.99
N ARG A 63 10.66 -8.02 -12.55
CA ARG A 63 10.66 -9.28 -11.78
C ARG A 63 12.04 -9.57 -11.18
N ALA A 64 13.10 -9.43 -11.99
CA ALA A 64 14.47 -9.66 -11.53
C ALA A 64 14.86 -8.71 -10.39
N LEU A 65 14.39 -7.45 -10.43
CA LEU A 65 14.60 -6.51 -9.32
C LEU A 65 13.89 -6.95 -8.04
N VAL A 66 12.63 -7.42 -8.12
CA VAL A 66 11.90 -7.93 -6.95
C VAL A 66 12.58 -9.17 -6.36
N GLU A 67 13.10 -10.06 -7.19
CA GLU A 67 13.86 -11.24 -6.74
C GLU A 67 15.14 -10.83 -5.99
N ARG A 68 15.88 -9.83 -6.50
CA ARG A 68 17.04 -9.26 -5.80
C ARG A 68 16.65 -8.59 -4.49
N LEU A 69 15.58 -7.79 -4.47
CA LEU A 69 15.01 -7.19 -3.25
C LEU A 69 14.68 -8.26 -2.22
N ARG A 70 14.04 -9.34 -2.66
CA ARG A 70 13.64 -10.44 -1.78
C ARG A 70 14.85 -11.16 -1.19
N ALA A 71 15.87 -11.44 -2.01
CA ALA A 71 17.12 -12.06 -1.55
C ALA A 71 17.85 -11.16 -0.54
N ALA A 72 17.98 -9.86 -0.84
CA ALA A 72 18.67 -8.90 0.01
C ALA A 72 17.94 -8.70 1.36
N THR A 73 16.61 -8.51 1.34
CA THR A 73 15.80 -8.40 2.55
C THR A 73 15.88 -9.66 3.40
N LYS A 74 15.82 -10.86 2.79
CA LYS A 74 15.99 -12.14 3.49
C LYS A 74 17.35 -12.21 4.20
N SER A 75 18.44 -11.89 3.48
CA SER A 75 19.80 -11.90 4.02
C SER A 75 19.97 -10.93 5.20
N ALA A 76 19.34 -9.75 5.09
CA ALA A 76 19.39 -8.71 6.12
C ALA A 76 18.37 -8.90 7.26
N GLY A 77 17.58 -9.98 7.27
CA GLY A 77 16.52 -10.20 8.26
C GLY A 77 15.41 -9.12 8.23
N ARG A 78 15.12 -8.58 7.05
CA ARG A 78 14.08 -7.56 6.80
C ARG A 78 12.89 -8.18 6.06
N SER A 79 11.73 -7.55 6.23
CA SER A 79 10.52 -7.89 5.46
C SER A 79 10.49 -7.15 4.12
N LEU A 80 9.67 -7.67 3.21
CA LEU A 80 9.39 -7.06 1.91
C LEU A 80 7.87 -7.02 1.71
N VAL A 81 7.33 -5.83 1.45
CA VAL A 81 5.97 -5.62 0.96
C VAL A 81 6.00 -5.19 -0.51
N VAL A 82 5.16 -5.81 -1.33
CA VAL A 82 5.00 -5.44 -2.75
C VAL A 82 3.64 -4.80 -2.97
N TYR A 83 3.63 -3.61 -3.56
CA TYR A 83 2.42 -2.91 -3.95
C TYR A 83 2.15 -3.17 -5.42
N ILE A 84 1.05 -3.85 -5.76
CA ILE A 84 0.68 -4.13 -7.15
C ILE A 84 -0.10 -2.94 -7.69
N SER A 85 0.57 -2.06 -8.43
CA SER A 85 -0.05 -0.96 -9.16
C SER A 85 -0.93 -1.45 -10.30
N MET A 86 -1.98 -0.68 -10.60
CA MET A 86 -2.98 -0.97 -11.63
C MET A 86 -3.78 -2.26 -11.34
N ALA A 87 -3.99 -2.59 -10.06
CA ALA A 87 -4.67 -3.80 -9.64
C ALA A 87 -6.20 -3.74 -9.78
N PHE A 88 -6.79 -2.58 -10.05
CA PHE A 88 -8.25 -2.42 -10.18
C PHE A 88 -8.65 -1.75 -11.51
N GLY A 89 -7.95 -2.11 -12.58
CA GLY A 89 -8.22 -1.62 -13.93
C GLY A 89 -7.02 -0.94 -14.57
N ASN A 90 -7.16 -0.69 -15.87
CA ASN A 90 -6.14 -0.03 -16.67
C ASN A 90 -6.75 1.00 -17.64
N ASN A 91 -6.36 2.26 -17.48
CA ASN A 91 -6.88 3.37 -18.30
C ASN A 91 -6.05 3.61 -19.58
N TYR A 92 -5.03 2.77 -19.85
CA TYR A 92 -4.17 2.86 -21.03
C TYR A 92 -4.63 1.99 -22.22
N GLY A 93 -5.77 1.31 -22.09
CA GLY A 93 -6.32 0.44 -23.15
C GLY A 93 -5.62 -0.91 -23.30
N GLU A 94 -4.73 -1.28 -22.38
CA GLU A 94 -4.15 -2.64 -22.34
C GLU A 94 -5.18 -3.62 -21.75
N PRO A 95 -5.19 -4.90 -22.18
CA PRO A 95 -6.01 -5.93 -21.56
C PRO A 95 -5.77 -6.00 -20.05
N TRP A 96 -6.85 -6.16 -19.30
CA TRP A 96 -6.82 -6.25 -17.85
C TRP A 96 -7.87 -7.23 -17.35
N GLY A 97 -7.48 -8.02 -16.35
CA GLY A 97 -8.35 -8.95 -15.64
C GLY A 97 -7.68 -9.49 -14.36
N PRO A 98 -8.46 -10.08 -13.43
CA PRO A 98 -7.94 -10.63 -12.18
C PRO A 98 -6.82 -11.67 -12.36
N GLU A 99 -6.80 -12.39 -13.48
CA GLU A 99 -5.80 -13.40 -13.82
C GLU A 99 -4.36 -12.84 -13.86
N LEU A 100 -4.19 -11.56 -14.20
CA LEU A 100 -2.88 -10.90 -14.17
C LEU A 100 -2.37 -10.70 -12.74
N ILE A 101 -3.30 -10.45 -11.82
CA ILE A 101 -3.02 -10.30 -10.39
C ILE A 101 -2.71 -11.68 -9.81
N GLU A 102 -3.49 -12.70 -10.15
CA GLU A 102 -3.27 -14.09 -9.72
C GLU A 102 -1.89 -14.60 -10.14
N ASP A 103 -1.51 -14.45 -11.41
CA ASP A 103 -0.17 -14.81 -11.90
C ASP A 103 0.94 -14.09 -11.12
N THR A 104 0.75 -12.80 -10.85
CA THR A 104 1.71 -12.00 -10.08
C THR A 104 1.80 -12.49 -8.64
N LEU A 105 0.67 -12.76 -7.99
CA LEU A 105 0.59 -13.23 -6.61
C LEU A 105 1.22 -14.62 -6.45
N ILE A 106 0.98 -15.55 -7.39
CA ILE A 106 1.60 -16.87 -7.40
C ILE A 106 3.13 -16.74 -7.51
N TRP A 107 3.63 -15.96 -8.47
CA TRP A 107 5.07 -15.74 -8.59
C TRP A 107 5.68 -15.09 -7.33
N LEU A 108 5.02 -14.07 -6.75
CA LEU A 108 5.47 -13.43 -5.51
C LEU A 108 5.54 -14.42 -4.35
N LYS A 109 4.55 -15.32 -4.24
CA LYS A 109 4.53 -16.39 -3.24
C LYS A 109 5.71 -17.35 -3.44
N ASP A 110 5.98 -17.75 -4.68
CA ASP A 110 7.04 -18.72 -5.02
C ASP A 110 8.44 -18.19 -4.66
N ILE A 111 8.69 -16.90 -4.89
CA ILE A 111 9.94 -16.25 -4.46
C ILE A 111 9.95 -15.92 -2.95
N GLY A 112 8.84 -16.16 -2.25
CA GLY A 112 8.73 -16.07 -0.80
C GLY A 112 8.40 -14.69 -0.25
N VAL A 113 7.78 -13.81 -1.04
CA VAL A 113 7.14 -12.57 -0.55
C VAL A 113 5.89 -12.94 0.26
N ARG A 114 5.64 -12.22 1.37
CA ARG A 114 4.59 -12.55 2.34
C ARG A 114 3.61 -11.43 2.62
N THR A 115 3.86 -10.22 2.12
CA THR A 115 2.95 -9.09 2.27
C THR A 115 2.78 -8.43 0.91
N VAL A 116 1.53 -8.29 0.47
CA VAL A 116 1.20 -7.68 -0.82
C VAL A 116 0.01 -6.75 -0.64
N SER A 117 0.04 -5.60 -1.31
CA SER A 117 -1.09 -4.67 -1.33
C SER A 117 -1.54 -4.40 -2.75
N LEU A 118 -2.83 -4.59 -3.03
CA LEU A 118 -3.42 -4.28 -4.34
C LEU A 118 -3.75 -2.79 -4.39
N ALA A 119 -3.21 -2.07 -5.38
CA ALA A 119 -3.34 -0.62 -5.44
C ALA A 119 -4.36 -0.15 -6.49
N ASP A 120 -5.33 0.66 -6.06
CA ASP A 120 -6.16 1.50 -6.93
C ASP A 120 -5.36 2.75 -7.30
N THR A 121 -4.43 2.57 -8.24
CA THR A 121 -3.40 3.57 -8.56
C THR A 121 -3.98 4.91 -9.03
N ILE A 122 -5.08 4.86 -9.79
CA ILE A 122 -5.70 6.07 -10.36
C ILE A 122 -6.86 6.57 -9.48
N GLY A 123 -7.47 5.71 -8.66
CA GLY A 123 -8.55 6.07 -7.74
C GLY A 123 -9.95 5.92 -8.34
N THR A 124 -10.07 5.28 -9.51
CA THR A 124 -11.32 5.15 -10.26
C THR A 124 -12.05 3.84 -10.02
N ALA A 125 -11.52 2.93 -9.18
CA ALA A 125 -12.19 1.68 -8.90
C ALA A 125 -13.49 1.92 -8.12
N SER A 126 -14.58 1.27 -8.53
CA SER A 126 -15.82 1.29 -7.75
C SER A 126 -15.72 0.32 -6.55
N PRO A 127 -16.54 0.50 -5.49
CA PRO A 127 -16.60 -0.45 -4.38
C PRO A 127 -16.85 -1.89 -4.85
N GLU A 128 -17.73 -2.10 -5.84
CA GLU A 128 -18.05 -3.42 -6.40
C GLU A 128 -16.83 -4.05 -7.05
N LEU A 129 -16.06 -3.28 -7.82
CA LEU A 129 -14.82 -3.76 -8.45
C LEU A 129 -13.78 -4.13 -7.40
N VAL A 130 -13.61 -3.30 -6.36
CA VAL A 130 -12.68 -3.56 -5.26
C VAL A 130 -13.03 -4.89 -4.57
N GLY A 131 -14.29 -5.07 -4.18
CA GLY A 131 -14.75 -6.29 -3.53
C GLY A 131 -14.63 -7.53 -4.43
N SER A 132 -15.00 -7.41 -5.70
CA SER A 132 -14.93 -8.49 -6.71
C SER A 132 -13.49 -8.96 -6.94
N VAL A 133 -12.58 -8.03 -7.24
CA VAL A 133 -11.16 -8.35 -7.49
C VAL A 133 -10.52 -8.97 -6.26
N PHE A 134 -10.70 -8.35 -5.09
CA PHE A 134 -10.11 -8.88 -3.86
C PHE A 134 -10.66 -10.29 -3.54
N GLY A 135 -11.98 -10.47 -3.68
CA GLY A 135 -12.65 -11.74 -3.46
C GLY A 135 -12.17 -12.86 -4.39
N ALA A 136 -11.89 -12.53 -5.66
CA ALA A 136 -11.37 -13.48 -6.64
C ALA A 136 -9.96 -13.98 -6.28
N VAL A 137 -9.06 -13.07 -5.91
CA VAL A 137 -7.63 -13.41 -5.79
C VAL A 137 -7.18 -13.82 -4.39
N LYS A 138 -7.95 -13.54 -3.34
CA LYS A 138 -7.53 -13.78 -1.93
C LYS A 138 -7.17 -15.24 -1.65
N ASN A 139 -7.79 -16.19 -2.34
CA ASN A 139 -7.58 -17.63 -2.09
C ASN A 139 -6.37 -18.19 -2.85
N CYS A 140 -5.84 -17.46 -3.85
CA CYS A 140 -4.72 -17.91 -4.66
C CYS A 140 -3.40 -17.97 -3.88
N VAL A 141 -3.32 -17.26 -2.74
CA VAL A 141 -2.08 -17.11 -1.97
C VAL A 141 -2.24 -17.30 -0.48
N ALA A 142 -2.63 -18.52 -0.08
CA ALA A 142 -2.49 -18.96 1.30
C ALA A 142 -1.06 -18.67 1.82
N GLY A 143 -0.96 -17.91 2.91
CA GLY A 143 0.31 -17.49 3.53
C GLY A 143 0.86 -16.13 3.11
N ILE A 144 0.16 -15.39 2.23
CA ILE A 144 0.40 -13.96 2.00
C ILE A 144 -0.63 -13.14 2.79
N GLU A 145 -0.16 -12.15 3.54
CA GLU A 145 -0.98 -11.07 4.04
C GLU A 145 -1.33 -10.14 2.87
N LEU A 146 -2.54 -10.31 2.33
CA LEU A 146 -3.04 -9.51 1.23
C LEU A 146 -3.83 -8.30 1.76
N GLY A 147 -3.47 -7.12 1.30
CA GLY A 147 -4.12 -5.86 1.63
C GLY A 147 -4.55 -5.06 0.40
N VAL A 148 -5.06 -3.87 0.67
CA VAL A 148 -5.44 -2.88 -0.36
C VAL A 148 -4.83 -1.51 -0.07
N HIS A 149 -4.38 -0.83 -1.12
CA HIS A 149 -3.96 0.57 -1.13
C HIS A 149 -4.91 1.32 -2.06
N LEU A 150 -5.92 1.98 -1.50
CA LEU A 150 -6.98 2.58 -2.29
C LEU A 150 -6.79 4.09 -2.41
N HIS A 151 -7.02 4.61 -3.61
CA HIS A 151 -7.24 6.03 -3.81
C HIS A 151 -8.74 6.31 -3.98
N SER A 152 -9.21 7.42 -3.44
CA SER A 152 -10.61 7.82 -3.53
C SER A 152 -10.77 9.30 -3.21
N ARG A 153 -11.91 9.86 -3.59
CA ARG A 153 -12.44 11.05 -2.91
C ARG A 153 -12.83 10.70 -1.46
N PRO A 154 -12.72 11.64 -0.51
CA PRO A 154 -13.04 11.37 0.89
C PRO A 154 -14.48 10.89 1.13
N ASP A 155 -15.45 11.46 0.40
CA ASP A 155 -16.88 11.11 0.50
C ASP A 155 -17.18 9.66 0.09
N SER A 156 -16.38 9.10 -0.80
CA SER A 156 -16.56 7.75 -1.36
C SER A 156 -15.62 6.70 -0.74
N ALA A 157 -14.68 7.12 0.11
CA ALA A 157 -13.63 6.26 0.65
C ALA A 157 -14.18 5.13 1.53
N ALA A 158 -15.18 5.42 2.36
CA ALA A 158 -15.77 4.45 3.28
C ALA A 158 -16.37 3.25 2.55
N GLU A 159 -17.08 3.48 1.43
CA GLU A 159 -17.72 2.41 0.66
C GLU A 159 -16.68 1.44 0.07
N LYS A 160 -15.57 1.95 -0.47
CA LYS A 160 -14.49 1.09 -0.98
C LYS A 160 -13.82 0.27 0.14
N VAL A 161 -13.60 0.88 1.31
CA VAL A 161 -13.05 0.20 2.49
C VAL A 161 -13.95 -0.95 2.93
N LEU A 162 -15.25 -0.68 3.05
CA LEU A 162 -16.23 -1.68 3.45
C LEU A 162 -16.33 -2.83 2.44
N ALA A 163 -16.32 -2.53 1.13
CA ALA A 163 -16.34 -3.56 0.11
C ALA A 163 -15.12 -4.50 0.19
N ALA A 164 -13.91 -3.96 0.37
CA ALA A 164 -12.72 -4.77 0.59
C ALA A 164 -12.81 -5.57 1.90
N TYR A 165 -13.29 -4.97 2.99
CA TYR A 165 -13.44 -5.63 4.29
C TYR A 165 -14.42 -6.81 4.23
N GLU A 166 -15.57 -6.62 3.58
CA GLU A 166 -16.61 -7.64 3.36
C GLU A 166 -16.10 -8.76 2.44
N ALA A 167 -15.26 -8.44 1.46
CA ALA A 167 -14.55 -9.43 0.65
C ALA A 167 -13.49 -10.23 1.44
N GLY A 168 -13.16 -9.82 2.67
CA GLY A 168 -12.24 -10.52 3.58
C GLY A 168 -10.89 -9.83 3.79
N CYS A 169 -10.69 -8.62 3.26
CA CYS A 169 -9.47 -7.85 3.48
C CYS A 169 -9.33 -7.43 4.95
N ARG A 170 -8.12 -7.57 5.49
CA ARG A 170 -7.78 -7.17 6.87
C ARG A 170 -6.56 -6.26 6.97
N ARG A 171 -5.93 -5.94 5.84
CA ARG A 171 -4.80 -5.00 5.75
C ARG A 171 -5.18 -3.85 4.83
N PHE A 172 -5.17 -2.64 5.36
CA PHE A 172 -5.52 -1.42 4.63
C PHE A 172 -4.37 -0.44 4.72
N ASP A 173 -3.89 0.03 3.58
CA ASP A 173 -2.94 1.13 3.52
C ASP A 173 -3.72 2.44 3.35
N SER A 174 -3.41 3.44 4.17
CA SER A 174 -4.08 4.74 4.21
C SER A 174 -3.11 5.86 4.59
N ALA A 175 -3.54 7.10 4.49
CA ALA A 175 -2.75 8.26 4.91
C ALA A 175 -3.56 9.13 5.87
N LEU A 176 -2.92 9.68 6.91
CA LEU A 176 -3.58 10.63 7.81
C LEU A 176 -4.15 11.80 7.01
N THR A 177 -5.43 12.14 7.22
CA THR A 177 -6.16 13.19 6.47
C THR A 177 -6.23 12.96 4.95
N GLY A 178 -5.82 11.79 4.45
CA GLY A 178 -5.67 11.50 3.03
C GLY A 178 -4.50 12.24 2.38
N LEU A 179 -3.40 12.46 3.12
CA LEU A 179 -2.21 13.14 2.56
C LEU A 179 -1.66 12.39 1.34
N GLY A 180 -1.20 13.17 0.36
CA GLY A 180 -0.74 12.66 -0.93
C GLY A 180 -1.88 12.66 -1.95
N GLY A 181 -1.87 13.66 -2.83
CA GLY A 181 -2.76 13.69 -3.99
C GLY A 181 -2.30 12.69 -5.06
N CYS A 182 -3.17 12.41 -6.03
CA CYS A 182 -2.81 11.60 -7.18
C CYS A 182 -2.47 12.52 -8.38
N PRO A 183 -1.20 12.63 -8.81
CA PRO A 183 -0.85 13.42 -10.00
C PRO A 183 -1.47 12.86 -11.30
N PHE A 184 -1.97 11.63 -11.26
CA PHE A 184 -2.63 10.95 -12.36
C PHE A 184 -4.15 11.02 -12.29
N ALA A 185 -4.73 11.37 -11.14
CA ALA A 185 -6.14 11.64 -11.08
C ALA A 185 -6.33 13.03 -11.69
N GLY A 186 -7.12 13.13 -12.76
CA GLY A 186 -7.55 14.43 -13.29
C GLY A 186 -8.46 15.22 -12.34
N ASP A 187 -8.38 14.92 -11.05
CA ASP A 187 -9.25 15.33 -9.97
C ASP A 187 -8.42 15.53 -8.69
N ALA A 188 -8.29 16.80 -8.29
CA ALA A 188 -7.48 17.20 -7.13
C ALA A 188 -7.99 16.59 -5.80
N LEU A 189 -9.23 16.11 -5.75
CA LEU A 189 -9.82 15.51 -4.56
C LEU A 189 -9.57 14.00 -4.45
N VAL A 190 -9.04 13.37 -5.50
CA VAL A 190 -8.67 11.95 -5.48
C VAL A 190 -7.23 11.80 -5.00
N GLY A 191 -7.05 11.04 -3.92
CA GLY A 191 -5.75 10.73 -3.34
C GLY A 191 -5.85 9.53 -2.42
N ASN A 192 -4.89 9.37 -1.51
CA ASN A 192 -4.92 8.31 -0.51
C ASN A 192 -6.21 8.37 0.33
N ILE A 193 -6.81 7.22 0.62
CA ILE A 193 -7.93 7.18 1.56
C ILE A 193 -7.49 7.69 2.94
N PRO A 194 -8.29 8.54 3.62
CA PRO A 194 -7.95 9.03 4.95
C PRO A 194 -7.99 7.93 6.02
N THR A 195 -6.94 7.82 6.84
CA THR A 195 -6.86 6.84 7.92
C THR A 195 -8.05 6.91 8.88
N GLU A 196 -8.51 8.11 9.20
CA GLU A 196 -9.65 8.33 10.09
C GLU A 196 -10.96 7.80 9.51
N ILE A 197 -11.13 7.83 8.19
CA ILE A 197 -12.29 7.23 7.52
C ILE A 197 -12.20 5.70 7.57
N VAL A 198 -11.01 5.13 7.34
CA VAL A 198 -10.78 3.68 7.45
C VAL A 198 -11.12 3.19 8.85
N VAL A 199 -10.56 3.83 9.88
CA VAL A 199 -10.78 3.47 11.29
C VAL A 199 -12.25 3.56 11.64
N HIS A 200 -12.92 4.66 11.28
CA HIS A 200 -14.33 4.87 11.56
C HIS A 200 -15.22 3.82 10.86
N ALA A 201 -15.00 3.56 9.57
CA ALA A 201 -15.78 2.60 8.79
C ALA A 201 -15.65 1.17 9.36
N LEU A 202 -14.43 0.75 9.68
CA LEU A 202 -14.16 -0.58 10.24
C LEU A 202 -14.72 -0.73 11.66
N ALA A 203 -14.56 0.29 12.51
CA ALA A 203 -15.16 0.32 13.84
C ALA A 203 -16.69 0.24 13.78
N GLY A 204 -17.33 0.89 12.80
CA GLY A 204 -18.77 0.78 12.54
C GLY A 204 -19.25 -0.64 12.18
N LYS A 205 -18.34 -1.52 11.72
CA LYS A 205 -18.59 -2.96 11.51
C LYS A 205 -18.16 -3.83 12.69
N GLY A 206 -17.79 -3.23 13.82
CA GLY A 206 -17.34 -3.92 15.02
C GLY A 206 -15.92 -4.48 14.94
N ALA A 207 -15.10 -4.04 13.98
CA ALA A 207 -13.70 -4.45 13.90
C ALA A 207 -12.85 -3.70 14.96
N ASP A 208 -11.98 -4.43 15.65
CA ASP A 208 -10.93 -3.81 16.47
C ASP A 208 -9.77 -3.37 15.56
N THR A 209 -9.55 -2.05 15.49
CA THR A 209 -8.48 -1.45 14.69
C THR A 209 -7.19 -1.27 15.48
N GLY A 210 -7.22 -1.44 16.81
CA GLY A 210 -6.10 -1.15 17.71
C GLY A 210 -5.72 0.33 17.80
N ILE A 211 -6.50 1.24 17.21
CA ILE A 211 -6.23 2.68 17.19
C ILE A 211 -7.20 3.40 18.11
N ALA A 212 -6.68 4.03 19.16
CA ALA A 212 -7.47 4.84 20.09
C ALA A 212 -7.83 6.21 19.47
N GLN A 213 -9.11 6.58 19.55
CA GLN A 213 -9.63 7.84 18.97
C GLN A 213 -8.87 9.07 19.48
N GLN A 214 -8.57 9.15 20.78
CA GLN A 214 -7.87 10.31 21.37
C GLN A 214 -6.47 10.52 20.78
N GLY A 215 -5.76 9.43 20.49
CA GLY A 215 -4.44 9.49 19.85
C GLY A 215 -4.55 9.96 18.40
N LEU A 216 -5.60 9.54 17.70
CA LEU A 216 -5.87 9.91 16.31
C LEU A 216 -6.18 11.41 16.18
N ASP A 217 -7.04 11.97 17.03
CA ASP A 217 -7.44 13.39 16.96
C ASP A 217 -6.22 14.34 17.03
N SER A 218 -5.27 14.02 17.91
CA SER A 218 -4.04 14.81 18.09
C SER A 218 -3.16 14.81 16.83
N VAL A 219 -3.00 13.66 16.19
CA VAL A 219 -2.19 13.56 14.96
C VAL A 219 -2.90 14.12 13.74
N LEU A 220 -4.24 14.07 13.69
CA LEU A 220 -5.01 14.72 12.64
C LEU A 220 -4.83 16.24 12.66
N ALA A 221 -4.88 16.87 13.85
CA ALA A 221 -4.63 18.30 13.99
C ALA A 221 -3.26 18.72 13.44
N LEU A 222 -2.19 18.00 13.82
CA LEU A 222 -0.83 18.23 13.30
C LEU A 222 -0.76 18.03 11.77
N THR A 223 -1.47 17.04 11.25
CA THR A 223 -1.47 16.75 9.82
C THR A 223 -2.19 17.86 9.03
N HIS A 224 -3.25 18.44 9.58
CA HIS A 224 -3.90 19.61 9.00
C HIS A 224 -3.00 20.84 8.98
N GLU A 225 -2.20 21.08 10.03
CA GLU A 225 -1.21 22.16 10.04
C GLU A 225 -0.15 21.97 8.95
N ILE A 226 0.35 20.74 8.77
CA ILE A 226 1.28 20.39 7.68
C ILE A 226 0.63 20.69 6.33
N ARG A 227 -0.61 20.25 6.12
CA ARG A 227 -1.33 20.49 4.87
C ARG A 227 -1.49 21.98 4.59
N ALA A 228 -1.96 22.77 5.57
CA ALA A 228 -2.14 24.21 5.42
C ALA A 228 -0.84 24.93 5.06
N LYS A 229 0.31 24.42 5.52
CA LYS A 229 1.62 25.01 5.28
C LYS A 229 2.29 24.59 3.97
N TYR A 230 2.03 23.38 3.49
CA TYR A 230 2.82 22.78 2.40
C TYR A 230 2.01 22.26 1.20
N ALA A 231 0.68 22.09 1.33
CA ALA A 231 -0.17 21.74 0.20
C ALA A 231 -0.59 23.03 -0.51
N HIS A 232 0.24 23.48 -1.45
CA HIS A 232 -0.10 24.53 -2.42
C HIS A 232 -0.50 23.89 -3.75
#